data_AF-A0A8T5RBU5-F1
#
_entry.id   AF-A0A8T5RBU5-F1
#
_cell.length_a   1.000
_cell.length_b   1.000
_cell.length_c   1.000
_cell.angle_alpha   90.00
_cell.angle_beta   90.00
_cell.angle_gamma   90.00
#
_symmetry.space_group_name_H-M   'P 1'
#
loop_
_entity.id
_entity.type
_entity.pdbx_description
1 polymer ?
#
loop_
_entity_poly.entity_id
_entity_poly.type
_entity_poly.pdbx_seq_one_letter_code
_entity_poly.pdbx_strand_id
1 'polypeptide(L)' 'MGFKDKLKVALIGILTDEELSVLPRGFQTIGDVAIIKLKQLLLEKKILIAEKYLDLLPKMKSVYLNSGRV' A
#
# COMPACT_ATOMS: atom_id res chain seq x y z
N MET A 1 -12.68 -3.35 -12.10
CA MET A 1 -12.03 -2.49 -11.10
C MET A 1 -10.72 -3.14 -10.67
N GLY A 2 -9.59 -2.48 -10.90
CA GLY A 2 -8.29 -3.00 -10.51
C GLY A 2 -8.09 -2.88 -9.01
N PHE A 3 -7.11 -3.61 -8.46
CA PHE A 3 -6.70 -3.49 -7.06
C PHE A 3 -6.40 -2.04 -6.67
N LYS A 4 -5.82 -1.28 -7.59
CA LYS A 4 -5.50 0.14 -7.43
C LYS A 4 -6.74 1.00 -7.16
N ASP A 5 -7.87 0.74 -7.82
CA ASP A 5 -9.10 1.51 -7.63
C ASP A 5 -9.69 1.25 -6.24
N LYS A 6 -9.73 -0.02 -5.81
CA LYS A 6 -10.19 -0.39 -4.48
C LYS A 6 -9.33 0.21 -3.38
N LEU A 7 -8.00 0.15 -3.56
CA LEU A 7 -7.07 0.76 -2.63
C LEU A 7 -7.24 2.28 -2.59
N LYS A 8 -7.37 2.94 -3.75
CA LYS A 8 -7.56 4.39 -3.82
C LYS A 8 -8.84 4.83 -3.13
N VAL A 9 -9.94 4.08 -3.29
CA VAL A 9 -11.21 4.34 -2.58
C VAL A 9 -11.07 4.09 -1.08
N ALA A 10 -10.37 3.04 -0.65
CA ALA A 10 -10.14 2.74 0.76
C ALA A 10 -9.21 3.75 1.47
N LEU A 11 -8.42 4.48 0.69
CA LEU A 11 -7.45 5.47 1.13
C LEU A 11 -7.91 6.92 0.92
N ILE A 12 -9.03 7.12 0.20
CA ILE A 12 -9.70 8.42 0.05
C ILE A 12 -10.16 8.89 1.44
N GLY A 13 -9.77 10.11 1.80
CA GLY A 13 -10.05 10.69 3.13
C GLY A 13 -9.00 10.38 4.21
N ILE A 14 -8.11 9.40 3.97
CA ILE A 14 -6.97 9.10 4.88
C ILE A 14 -5.70 9.78 4.37
N LEU A 15 -5.51 9.82 3.04
CA LEU A 15 -4.35 10.38 2.37
C LEU A 15 -4.69 11.66 1.61
N THR A 16 -3.74 12.60 1.58
CA THR A 16 -3.83 13.83 0.79
C THR A 16 -3.70 13.52 -0.71
N ASP A 17 -4.15 14.43 -1.59
CA ASP A 17 -4.05 14.27 -3.04
C ASP A 17 -2.62 13.98 -3.53
N GLU A 18 -1.63 14.61 -2.91
CA GLU A 18 -0.20 14.38 -3.19
C GLU A 18 0.20 12.94 -2.88
N GLU A 19 -0.25 12.42 -1.74
CA GLU A 19 -0.02 11.05 -1.30
C GLU A 19 -0.72 10.02 -2.19
N LEU A 20 -1.98 10.29 -2.58
CA LEU A 20 -2.73 9.46 -3.53
C LEU A 20 -2.06 9.39 -4.90
N SER A 21 -1.38 10.46 -5.32
CA SER A 21 -0.64 10.52 -6.58
C SER A 21 0.63 9.67 -6.54
N VAL A 22 1.30 9.61 -5.38
CA VAL A 22 2.52 8.82 -5.19
C VAL A 22 2.27 7.37 -4.78
N LEU A 23 1.02 6.91 -4.76
CA LEU A 23 0.69 5.53 -4.45
C LEU A 23 1.43 4.54 -5.38
N PRO A 24 1.95 3.43 -4.83
CA PRO A 24 2.59 2.41 -5.63
C PRO A 24 1.61 1.88 -6.68
N ARG A 25 2.06 1.85 -7.94
CA ARG A 25 1.25 1.33 -9.07
C ARG A 25 1.10 -0.19 -9.02
N GLY A 26 1.98 -0.86 -8.28
CA GLY A 26 1.98 -2.31 -8.09
C GLY A 26 2.75 -2.67 -6.84
N PHE A 27 2.56 -3.92 -6.43
CA PHE A 27 3.19 -4.52 -5.28
C PHE A 27 3.67 -5.90 -5.69
N GLN A 28 4.74 -6.36 -5.07
CA GLN A 28 5.25 -7.71 -5.30
C GLN A 28 4.65 -8.64 -4.25
N THR A 29 4.31 -9.85 -4.64
CA THR A 29 3.78 -10.87 -3.73
C THR A 29 4.76 -12.02 -3.66
N ILE A 30 5.24 -12.34 -2.47
CA ILE A 30 6.15 -13.46 -2.23
C ILE A 30 5.45 -14.40 -1.25
N GLY A 31 4.90 -15.50 -1.77
CA GLY A 31 4.08 -16.43 -0.99
C GLY A 31 2.88 -15.72 -0.37
N ASP A 32 2.77 -15.78 0.96
CA ASP A 32 1.71 -15.15 1.75
C ASP A 32 2.00 -13.69 2.14
N VAL A 33 3.01 -13.07 1.53
CA VAL A 33 3.51 -11.74 1.91
C VAL A 33 3.42 -10.76 0.75
N ALA A 34 2.85 -9.57 0.99
CA ALA A 34 2.92 -8.45 0.06
C ALA A 34 4.13 -7.57 0.37
N ILE A 35 4.84 -7.16 -0.65
CA ILE A 35 5.95 -6.22 -0.60
C ILE A 35 5.55 -4.99 -1.39
N ILE A 36 5.34 -3.89 -0.66
CA ILE A 36 4.95 -2.59 -1.21
C ILE A 36 6.14 -1.64 -1.19
N LYS A 37 6.33 -0.86 -2.25
CA LYS A 37 7.33 0.20 -2.28
C LYS A 37 6.62 1.54 -2.05
N LEU A 38 6.69 2.05 -0.83
CA LEU A 38 6.10 3.34 -0.47
C LEU A 38 7.16 4.45 -0.58
N LYS A 39 6.76 5.62 -1.07
CA LYS A 39 7.59 6.83 -1.01
C LYS A 39 7.61 7.40 0.41
N GLN A 40 8.61 8.24 0.71
CA GLN A 40 8.76 8.84 2.04
C GLN A 40 7.52 9.59 2.54
N LEU A 41 6.81 10.28 1.64
CA LEU A 41 5.54 10.96 1.94
C LEU A 41 4.50 10.02 2.58
N LEU A 42 4.49 8.75 2.18
CA LEU A 42 3.53 7.75 2.65
C LEU A 42 4.03 6.99 3.90
N LEU A 43 5.25 7.26 4.39
CA LEU A 43 5.84 6.53 5.52
C LEU A 43 5.14 6.84 6.84
N GLU A 44 4.66 8.08 7.02
CA GLU A 44 3.94 8.48 8.22
C GLU A 44 2.63 7.70 8.38
N LYS A 45 1.97 7.41 7.25
CA LYS A 45 0.69 6.67 7.19
C LYS A 45 0.86 5.21 6.78
N LYS A 46 2.08 4.66 6.82
CA LYS A 46 2.41 3.30 6.37
C LYS A 46 1.55 2.21 7.04
N ILE A 47 1.20 2.40 8.31
CA ILE A 47 0.43 1.44 9.09
C ILE A 47 -1.00 1.35 8.54
N LEU A 48 -1.66 2.50 8.37
CA LEU A 48 -3.01 2.59 7.82
C LEU A 48 -3.08 2.01 6.40
N ILE A 49 -2.07 2.31 5.57
CA ILE A 49 -1.97 1.76 4.22
C ILE A 49 -1.82 0.22 4.28
N ALA A 50 -0.94 -0.29 5.15
CA ALA A 50 -0.71 -1.72 5.30
C ALA A 50 -1.98 -2.46 5.77
N GLU A 51 -2.74 -1.88 6.70
CA GLU A 51 -4.02 -2.45 7.13
C GLU A 51 -5.03 -2.53 5.98
N LYS A 52 -5.17 -1.47 5.18
CA LYS A 52 -6.04 -1.52 3.98
C LYS A 52 -5.55 -2.52 2.94
N TYR A 53 -4.24 -2.69 2.81
CA TYR A 53 -3.68 -3.74 1.95
C TYR A 53 -4.04 -5.13 2.43
N LEU A 54 -3.94 -5.41 3.73
CA LEU A 54 -4.33 -6.69 4.32
C LEU A 54 -5.83 -6.96 4.17
N ASP A 55 -6.67 -5.94 4.38
CA ASP A 55 -8.12 -6.03 4.20
C ASP A 55 -8.51 -6.38 2.75
N LEU A 56 -7.83 -5.76 1.78
CA LEU A 56 -8.02 -6.03 0.36
C LEU A 56 -7.38 -7.35 -0.11
N LEU A 57 -6.40 -7.88 0.64
CA LEU A 57 -5.67 -9.11 0.32
C LEU A 57 -5.85 -10.10 1.48
N PRO A 58 -7.04 -10.69 1.65
CA PRO A 58 -7.33 -11.61 2.76
C PRO A 58 -6.49 -12.90 2.73
N LYS A 59 -5.83 -13.20 1.61
CA LYS A 59 -4.87 -14.31 1.48
C LYS A 59 -3.48 -13.98 2.01
N MET A 60 -3.17 -12.70 2.27
CA MET A 60 -1.86 -12.29 2.75
C MET A 60 -1.84 -12.17 4.26
N LYS A 61 -0.78 -12.71 4.85
CA LYS A 61 -0.54 -12.66 6.29
C LYS A 61 0.19 -11.40 6.72
N SER A 62 0.95 -10.79 5.83
CA SER A 62 1.78 -9.64 6.17
C SER A 62 2.08 -8.77 4.95
N VAL A 63 2.23 -7.46 5.21
CA VAL A 63 2.63 -6.47 4.22
C VAL A 63 3.93 -5.84 4.69
N TYR A 64 4.95 -5.89 3.85
CA TYR A 64 6.28 -5.35 4.11
C TYR A 64 6.54 -4.16 3.20
N LEU A 65 7.26 -3.20 3.75
CA LEU A 65 7.72 -2.04 3.01
C LEU A 65 9.10 -2.36 2.43
N ASN A 66 9.23 -2.30 1.12
CA ASN A 66 10.53 -2.38 0.45
C ASN A 66 11.26 -1.05 0.63
N SER A 67 12.05 -0.97 1.69
CA SER A 67 12.94 0.15 1.98
C SER A 67 14.31 -0.04 1.32
N GLY A 68 14.35 -0.59 0.10
CA GLY A 68 15.58 -0.88 -0.63
C GLY A 68 16.55 0.30 -0.53
N ARG A 69 17.81 0.00 -0.15
CA ARG A 69 18.89 0.99 0.02
C ARG A 69 18.87 1.94 -1.17
N VAL A 70 18.56 3.20 -0.90
CA VAL A 70 18.95 4.37 -1.69
C VAL A 70 20.19 4.95 -1.03
#